data_AF-A0A941DNT8-F1
#
_entry.id   AF-A0A941DNT8-F1
#
_cell.length_a   1.000
_cell.length_b   1.000
_cell.length_c   1.000
_cell.angle_alpha   90.00
_cell.angle_beta   90.00
_cell.angle_gamma   90.00
#
_symmetry.space_group_name_H-M   'P 1'
#
loop_
_entity.id
_entity.type
_entity.pdbx_description
1 polymer ?
#
loop_
_entity_poly.entity_id
_entity_poly.type
_entity_poly.pdbx_seq_one_letter_code
_entity_poly.pdbx_strand_id
1 'polypeptide(L)'
;SLFSNATIALITAFKALHLSGEVITTPYSFVATSHALMWNQITPVFVDIDPLTLNLNPDLIEAAITDKTTAILPVHCYGIPCNIEAIQAIADKHGLKVIYDAAHAFSVRQ
;
A
#
# COMPACT_ATOMS: atom_id res chain seq x y z
N SER A 1 -10.99 -1.55 16.08
CA SER A 1 -11.79 -0.32 16.12
C SER A 1 -12.64 -0.21 14.86
N LEU A 2 -13.81 0.44 14.95
CA LEU A 2 -14.64 0.81 13.81
C LEU A 2 -14.37 2.28 13.46
N PHE A 3 -14.35 2.63 12.17
CA PHE A 3 -14.10 3.99 11.68
C PHE A 3 -15.28 4.49 10.85
N SER A 4 -15.40 5.81 10.71
CA SER A 4 -16.45 6.45 9.92
C SER A 4 -16.30 6.25 8.41
N ASN A 5 -15.06 6.03 7.92
CA ASN A 5 -14.75 5.65 6.54
C ASN A 5 -13.33 5.05 6.45
N ALA A 6 -13.01 4.46 5.30
CA ALA A 6 -11.71 3.81 5.05
C ALA A 6 -10.53 4.81 5.03
N THR A 7 -10.73 6.05 4.58
CA THR A 7 -9.68 7.07 4.58
C THR A 7 -9.17 7.34 6.01
N ILE A 8 -10.08 7.57 6.96
CA ILE A 8 -9.73 7.76 8.38
C ILE A 8 -9.12 6.50 8.99
N ALA A 9 -9.58 5.31 8.55
CA ALA A 9 -8.98 4.05 8.96
C ALA A 9 -7.50 3.95 8.53
N LEU A 10 -7.18 4.27 7.27
CA LEU A 10 -5.79 4.31 6.76
C LEU A 10 -4.94 5.33 7.51
N ILE A 11 -5.44 6.56 7.68
CA ILE A 11 -4.72 7.61 8.43
C ILE A 11 -4.39 7.14 9.84
N THR A 12 -5.35 6.51 10.51
CA THR A 12 -5.15 6.01 11.87
C THR A 12 -4.15 4.85 11.89
N ALA A 13 -4.24 3.92 10.93
CA ALA A 13 -3.32 2.80 10.79
C ALA A 13 -1.88 3.29 10.59
N PHE A 14 -1.66 4.28 9.72
CA PHE A 14 -0.33 4.83 9.46
C PHE A 14 0.29 5.46 10.71
N LYS A 15 -0.51 6.20 11.50
CA LYS A 15 -0.05 6.77 12.78
C LYS A 15 0.26 5.70 13.81
N ALA A 16 -0.61 4.70 13.94
CA ALA A 16 -0.44 3.60 14.90
C ALA A 16 0.78 2.73 14.58
N LEU A 17 1.09 2.56 13.29
CA LEU A 17 2.27 1.86 12.82
C LEU A 17 3.52 2.75 12.75
N HIS A 18 3.43 4.03 13.12
CA HIS A 18 4.52 5.00 13.04
C HIS A 18 5.20 5.00 11.65
N LEU A 19 4.39 5.03 10.59
CA LEU A 19 4.92 5.18 9.22
C LEU A 19 5.44 6.60 9.00
N SER A 20 6.49 6.72 8.20
CA SER A 20 7.16 7.99 7.90
C SER A 20 7.95 7.87 6.60
N GLY A 21 8.56 8.96 6.12
CA GLY A 21 9.41 8.92 4.93
C GLY A 21 8.61 8.59 3.68
N GLU A 22 9.11 7.63 2.89
CA GLU A 22 8.52 7.23 1.61
C GLU A 22 7.73 5.92 1.76
N VAL A 23 6.56 5.86 1.12
CA VAL A 23 5.74 4.64 1.04
C VAL A 23 5.43 4.34 -0.41
N ILE A 24 5.82 3.14 -0.84
CA ILE A 24 5.58 2.66 -2.21
C ILE A 24 4.12 2.27 -2.34
N THR A 25 3.44 2.80 -3.36
CA THR A 25 2.04 2.49 -3.67
C THR A 25 1.81 2.64 -5.18
N THR A 26 0.57 2.52 -5.63
CA THR A 26 0.20 2.70 -7.03
C THR A 26 -0.66 3.95 -7.24
N PRO A 27 -0.50 4.68 -8.37
CA PRO A 27 -1.42 5.75 -8.73
C PRO A 27 -2.78 5.19 -9.22
N TYR A 28 -2.86 3.88 -9.49
CA TYR A 28 -4.08 3.19 -9.90
C TYR A 28 -4.89 2.73 -8.68
N SER A 29 -5.50 3.69 -7.99
CA SER A 29 -6.46 3.46 -6.90
C SER A 29 -7.36 4.69 -6.73
N PHE A 30 -8.34 4.62 -5.84
CA PHE A 30 -9.04 5.82 -5.41
C PHE A 30 -8.09 6.77 -4.67
N VAL A 31 -8.19 8.07 -4.93
CA VAL A 31 -7.26 9.11 -4.42
C VAL A 31 -7.10 9.12 -2.89
N ALA A 32 -8.07 8.56 -2.15
CA ALA A 32 -7.98 8.43 -0.70
C ALA A 32 -6.72 7.69 -0.23
N THR A 33 -6.24 6.68 -0.97
CA THR A 33 -5.04 5.90 -0.60
C THR A 33 -3.81 6.80 -0.50
N SER A 34 -3.52 7.60 -1.54
CA SER A 34 -2.36 8.51 -1.57
C SER A 34 -2.59 9.77 -0.72
N HIS A 35 -3.82 10.29 -0.65
CA HIS A 35 -4.16 11.40 0.25
C HIS A 35 -3.98 11.03 1.73
N ALA A 36 -4.30 9.80 2.14
CA ALA A 36 -4.09 9.34 3.50
C ALA A 36 -2.60 9.34 3.90
N LEU A 37 -1.70 9.01 2.97
CA LEU A 37 -0.25 9.14 3.17
C LEU A 37 0.15 10.62 3.33
N MET A 38 -0.28 11.46 2.39
CA MET A 38 0.05 12.90 2.39
C MET A 38 -0.42 13.62 3.66
N TRP A 39 -1.62 13.33 4.17
CA TRP A 39 -2.11 13.89 5.45
C TRP A 39 -1.31 13.43 6.67
N ASN A 40 -0.55 12.35 6.55
CA ASN A 40 0.39 11.90 7.58
C ASN A 40 1.82 12.38 7.33
N GLN A 41 2.04 13.30 6.38
CA GLN A 41 3.37 13.78 5.98
C GLN A 41 4.27 12.64 5.49
N ILE A 42 3.66 11.61 4.89
CA ILE A 42 4.34 10.49 4.25
C ILE A 42 4.32 10.75 2.74
N THR A 43 5.47 10.59 2.10
CA THR A 43 5.64 10.79 0.65
C THR A 43 5.24 9.52 -0.10
N PRO A 44 4.20 9.56 -0.95
CA PRO A 44 3.89 8.42 -1.81
C PRO A 44 4.92 8.30 -2.94
N VAL A 45 5.44 7.09 -3.13
CA VAL A 45 6.28 6.72 -4.28
C VAL A 45 5.46 5.80 -5.17
N PHE A 46 5.19 6.26 -6.39
CA PHE A 46 4.28 5.57 -7.30
C PHE A 46 5.02 4.54 -8.15
N VAL A 47 4.52 3.31 -8.12
CA VAL A 47 4.94 2.17 -8.93
C VAL A 47 3.75 1.66 -9.73
N ASP A 48 4.02 1.23 -10.97
CA ASP A 48 2.98 0.82 -11.90
C ASP A 48 2.32 -0.50 -11.49
N ILE A 49 1.18 -0.77 -12.12
CA ILE A 49 0.39 -1.98 -11.90
C ILE A 49 0.76 -3.10 -12.86
N ASP A 50 0.40 -4.33 -12.49
CA ASP A 50 0.25 -5.41 -13.46
C ASP A 50 -1.05 -5.18 -14.25
N PRO A 51 -1.01 -5.08 -15.59
CA PRO A 51 -2.18 -4.78 -16.42
C PRO A 51 -3.27 -5.87 -16.39
N LEU A 52 -2.95 -7.09 -15.93
CA LEU A 52 -3.91 -8.19 -15.82
C LEU A 52 -4.68 -8.14 -14.50
N THR A 53 -3.99 -7.88 -13.40
CA THR A 53 -4.58 -7.88 -12.05
C THR A 53 -5.01 -6.49 -11.59
N LEU A 54 -4.48 -5.44 -12.21
CA LEU A 54 -4.64 -4.03 -11.84
C LEU A 54 -4.12 -3.69 -10.44
N ASN A 55 -3.33 -4.59 -9.87
CA ASN A 55 -2.67 -4.43 -8.58
C ASN A 55 -1.23 -3.96 -8.77
N LEU A 56 -0.65 -3.40 -7.70
CA LEU A 56 0.77 -3.02 -7.65
C LEU A 56 1.67 -4.17 -8.14
N ASN A 57 2.49 -3.92 -9.17
CA ASN A 57 3.37 -4.94 -9.75
C ASN A 57 4.59 -5.19 -8.83
N PRO A 58 4.74 -6.40 -8.24
CA PRO A 58 5.86 -6.70 -7.35
C PRO A 58 7.23 -6.57 -8.01
N ASP A 59 7.34 -6.89 -9.31
CA ASP A 59 8.61 -6.88 -10.05
C ASP A 59 9.20 -5.48 -10.21
N LEU A 60 8.37 -4.44 -10.02
CA LEU A 60 8.76 -3.04 -10.14
C LEU A 60 9.04 -2.37 -8.78
N ILE A 61 8.74 -3.04 -7.66
CA ILE A 61 8.86 -2.44 -6.32
C ILE A 61 10.32 -2.18 -5.95
N GLU A 62 11.20 -3.18 -6.12
CA GLU A 62 12.60 -3.07 -5.66
C GLU A 62 13.34 -1.90 -6.30
N ALA A 63 13.04 -1.58 -7.56
CA ALA A 63 13.65 -0.46 -8.29
C ALA A 63 13.24 0.92 -7.75
N ALA A 64 12.12 1.00 -7.01
CA ALA A 64 11.62 2.23 -6.41
C ALA A 64 12.04 2.41 -4.94
N ILE A 65 12.70 1.42 -4.34
CA ILE A 65 13.16 1.50 -2.95
C ILE A 65 14.32 2.49 -2.84
N THR A 66 14.20 3.37 -1.86
CA THR A 66 15.23 4.31 -1.42
C THR A 66 15.56 4.06 0.05
N ASP A 67 16.63 4.70 0.52
CA ASP A 67 17.02 4.81 1.93
C ASP A 67 15.98 5.56 2.80
N LYS A 68 14.96 6.18 2.20
CA LYS A 68 13.81 6.79 2.89
C LYS A 68 12.55 5.92 2.90
N THR A 69 12.57 4.80 2.18
CA THR A 69 11.39 3.93 2.07
C THR A 69 11.16 3.18 3.38
N THR A 70 9.94 3.24 3.92
CA THR A 70 9.61 2.59 5.20
C THR A 70 8.47 1.57 5.10
N ALA A 71 7.64 1.65 4.05
CA ALA A 71 6.55 0.71 3.85
C ALA A 71 6.13 0.56 2.38
N ILE A 72 5.35 -0.48 2.13
CA ILE A 72 4.63 -0.73 0.89
C ILE A 72 3.13 -0.73 1.22
N LEU A 73 2.35 0.04 0.46
CA LEU A 73 0.89 0.15 0.55
C LEU A 73 0.25 -0.33 -0.76
N PRO A 74 0.18 -1.65 -1.00
CA PRO A 74 -0.59 -2.20 -2.11
C PRO A 74 -2.10 -2.06 -1.89
N VAL A 75 -2.85 -2.02 -2.99
CA VAL A 75 -4.32 -1.95 -2.98
C VAL A 75 -4.86 -3.21 -3.64
N HIS A 76 -5.82 -3.88 -3.00
CA HIS A 76 -6.56 -4.99 -3.62
C HIS A 76 -7.60 -4.44 -4.58
N CYS A 77 -7.19 -4.03 -5.78
CA CYS A 77 -8.04 -3.37 -6.76
C CYS A 77 -9.21 -4.27 -7.18
N TYR A 78 -10.42 -3.71 -7.17
CA TYR A 78 -11.65 -4.37 -7.61
C TYR A 78 -11.91 -5.77 -7.02
N GLY A 79 -11.44 -6.01 -5.80
CA GLY A 79 -11.61 -7.29 -5.11
C GLY A 79 -10.67 -8.40 -5.58
N ILE A 80 -9.65 -8.07 -6.38
CA ILE A 80 -8.59 -8.98 -6.79
C ILE A 80 -7.47 -8.89 -5.75
N PRO A 81 -7.14 -9.98 -5.02
CA PRO A 81 -6.03 -9.98 -4.08
C PRO A 81 -4.70 -9.67 -4.76
N CYS A 82 -3.84 -8.92 -4.07
CA CYS A 82 -2.47 -8.70 -4.52
C CYS A 82 -1.66 -10.00 -4.39
N ASN A 83 -0.54 -10.09 -5.09
CA ASN A 83 0.45 -11.13 -4.84
C ASN A 83 1.14 -10.89 -3.48
N ILE A 84 0.49 -11.32 -2.40
CA ILE A 84 0.95 -11.03 -1.03
C ILE A 84 2.28 -11.69 -0.72
N GLU A 85 2.53 -12.87 -1.31
CA GLU A 85 3.75 -13.65 -1.07
C GLU A 85 4.97 -12.92 -1.65
N ALA A 86 4.87 -12.43 -2.90
CA ALA A 86 5.94 -11.66 -3.52
C ALA A 86 6.18 -10.32 -2.80
N ILE A 87 5.11 -9.60 -2.46
CA ILE A 87 5.22 -8.32 -1.75
C ILE A 87 5.83 -8.51 -0.36
N GLN A 88 5.41 -9.54 0.38
CA GLN A 88 5.94 -9.83 1.71
C GLN A 88 7.42 -10.24 1.64
N ALA A 89 7.83 -11.04 0.65
CA ALA A 89 9.23 -11.40 0.45
C ALA A 89 10.12 -10.17 0.21
N ILE A 90 9.67 -9.21 -0.60
CA ILE A 90 10.38 -7.93 -0.82
C ILE A 90 10.43 -7.13 0.48
N ALA A 91 9.31 -7.04 1.21
CA ALA A 91 9.25 -6.30 2.46
C ALA A 91 10.21 -6.87 3.51
N ASP A 92 10.25 -8.19 3.68
CA ASP A 92 11.14 -8.88 4.62
C ASP A 92 12.60 -8.68 4.25
N LYS A 93 12.95 -8.79 2.96
CA LYS A 93 14.30 -8.57 2.44
C LYS A 93 14.82 -7.16 2.74
N HIS A 94 13.95 -6.16 2.69
CA HIS A 94 14.33 -4.75 2.84
C HIS A 94 13.95 -4.14 4.21
N GLY A 95 13.37 -4.93 5.12
CA GLY A 95 12.92 -4.45 6.44
C GLY A 95 11.77 -3.45 6.37
N LEU A 96 10.91 -3.54 5.35
CA LEU A 96 9.78 -2.65 5.12
C LEU A 96 8.51 -3.18 5.79
N LYS A 97 7.62 -2.26 6.20
CA LYS A 97 6.25 -2.64 6.64
C LYS A 97 5.35 -2.84 5.42
N VAL A 98 4.32 -3.68 5.56
CA VAL A 98 3.29 -3.84 4.53
C VAL A 98 1.91 -3.53 5.11
N ILE A 99 1.13 -2.72 4.40
CA ILE A 99 -0.23 -2.37 4.77
C ILE A 99 -1.09 -2.54 3.52
N TYR A 100 -2.10 -3.40 3.57
CA TYR A 100 -2.99 -3.60 2.43
C TYR A 100 -4.20 -2.67 2.52
N ASP A 101 -4.43 -1.86 1.49
CA ASP A 101 -5.70 -1.18 1.30
C ASP A 101 -6.71 -2.18 0.70
N ALA A 102 -7.55 -2.73 1.57
CA ALA A 102 -8.57 -3.72 1.23
C ALA A 102 -9.97 -3.11 1.07
N ALA A 103 -10.09 -1.79 0.82
CA ALA A 103 -11.39 -1.12 0.70
C ALA A 103 -12.30 -1.74 -0.38
N HIS A 104 -11.72 -2.30 -1.45
CA HIS A 104 -12.45 -2.97 -2.53
C HIS A 104 -12.59 -4.49 -2.35
N ALA A 105 -12.01 -5.08 -1.30
CA ALA A 105 -11.86 -6.52 -1.16
C ALA A 105 -12.59 -7.10 0.06
N PHE A 106 -13.71 -6.49 0.45
CA PHE A 106 -14.51 -6.99 1.57
C PHE A 106 -15.02 -8.42 1.28
N SER A 107 -14.81 -9.34 2.23
CA SER A 107 -15.16 -10.76 2.12
C SER A 107 -14.42 -11.57 1.04
N VAL A 108 -13.40 -11.00 0.39
CA VAL A 108 -12.53 -11.75 -0.52
C VAL A 108 -11.67 -12.72 0.29
N ARG A 109 -11.47 -13.93 -0.25
CA ARG A 109 -10.57 -14.94 0.32
C ARG A 109 -9.38 -15.11 -0.60
N GLN A 110 -8.23 -15.29 0.02
CA GLN A 110 -6.96 -15.61 -0.64
C GLN A 110 -6.58 -17.04 -0.29
#